data_AF-M1Q099-F1
#
_entry.id   AF-M1Q099-F1
#
_cell.length_a   1.000
_cell.length_b   1.000
_cell.length_c   1.000
_cell.angle_alpha   90.00
_cell.angle_beta   90.00
_cell.angle_gamma   90.00
#
_symmetry.space_group_name_H-M   'P 1'
#
loop_
_entity.id
_entity.type
_entity.pdbx_description
1 polymer ?
#
loop_
_entity_poly.entity_id
_entity_poly.type
_entity_poly.pdbx_seq_one_letter_code
_entity_poly.pdbx_strand_id
1 'polypeptide(L)'
;MAHAALLHCSQSSRSLAACRRGSHYPAPSHVPRHSRRRRRAVVSLRPMASSTAQAPATAPPGLKEGIAGLYDESSGLWENIWGDHMHHGFYDSSEAASMADHRRAQIRMIEEALAFAGVPASDDPENTPKTIVDVGCGIGGSSRYLAKKYGAQCTGITLSPVQAERGNALAGAQGLSDQVTLQVADALEQPFPDGQFDLVWSMESGEHMPDKRKFVSELARVAAPGGTIIIVTWCHRNLDPSETSLKPDELSLLKRICDAYYLPDWCSPSDYVNIAKSLSLEDIKTADWSENVAPFWPAVIKSALTWKGFTSLLTTGWKTIRGAMVMPLMIQGYKKGLIKFTIITCRKPGAA
;
A
#
# COMPACT_ATOMS: atom_id res chain seq x y z
N MET A 1 25.38 20.95 46.04
CA MET A 1 24.28 21.76 46.62
C MET A 1 23.05 21.48 45.74
N ALA A 2 22.30 20.40 45.90
CA ALA A 2 21.45 19.95 47.02
C ALA A 2 20.14 20.75 47.15
N HIS A 3 19.04 20.14 46.70
CA HIS A 3 17.64 20.17 47.18
C HIS A 3 16.76 19.56 46.05
N ALA A 4 16.20 18.35 46.08
CA ALA A 4 15.53 17.52 47.10
C ALA A 4 14.17 18.08 47.57
N ALA A 5 13.09 17.46 47.08
CA ALA A 5 11.81 17.34 47.79
C ALA A 5 11.05 16.10 47.28
N LEU A 6 11.18 15.03 48.06
CA LEU A 6 10.35 13.82 48.08
C LEU A 6 9.02 14.14 48.77
N LEU A 7 7.92 13.52 48.34
CA LEU A 7 6.78 13.20 49.21
C LEU A 7 6.23 11.81 48.83
N HIS A 8 6.38 10.89 49.78
CA HIS A 8 5.75 9.56 49.86
C HIS A 8 4.41 9.68 50.60
N CYS A 9 3.44 8.84 50.25
CA CYS A 9 2.39 8.30 51.15
C CYS A 9 1.72 7.10 50.47
N SER A 10 2.27 5.89 50.62
CA SER A 10 1.83 4.80 51.51
C SER A 10 0.44 4.18 51.25
N GLN A 11 0.51 2.96 50.69
CA GLN A 11 -0.33 1.76 50.88
C GLN A 11 -1.59 1.83 51.77
N SER A 12 -2.68 1.24 51.27
CA SER A 12 -3.46 0.28 52.07
C SER A 12 -4.17 -0.76 51.20
N SER A 13 -3.69 -1.99 51.28
CA SER A 13 -4.34 -3.23 50.85
C SER A 13 -5.37 -3.68 51.88
N ARG A 14 -6.61 -3.99 51.47
CA ARG A 14 -7.49 -4.94 52.17
C ARG A 14 -8.35 -5.72 51.17
N SER A 15 -8.07 -7.02 51.10
CA SER A 15 -8.99 -8.08 50.67
C SER A 15 -10.10 -8.23 51.71
N LEU A 16 -11.34 -8.53 51.28
CA LEU A 16 -12.22 -9.50 51.96
C LEU A 16 -13.42 -9.90 51.09
N ALA A 17 -13.67 -11.20 51.15
CA ALA A 17 -14.66 -12.07 50.55
C ALA A 17 -16.13 -11.61 50.45
N ALA A 18 -16.75 -12.09 49.36
CA ALA A 18 -18.05 -12.77 49.26
C ALA A 18 -19.26 -12.24 50.04
N CYS A 19 -20.29 -11.82 49.30
CA CYS A 19 -21.68 -12.03 49.71
C CYS A 19 -22.57 -12.24 48.46
N ARG A 20 -23.13 -13.46 48.37
CA ARG A 20 -24.19 -13.83 47.43
C ARG A 20 -25.48 -13.10 47.83
N ARG A 21 -26.22 -12.55 46.86
CA ARG A 21 -27.69 -12.47 46.88
C ARG A 21 -28.19 -12.24 45.45
N GLY A 22 -29.08 -13.13 45.03
CA GLY A 22 -29.68 -13.11 43.70
C GLY A 22 -30.70 -12.01 43.52
N SER A 23 -30.97 -11.71 42.26
CA SER A 23 -32.26 -11.16 41.84
C SER A 23 -32.65 -11.83 40.53
N HIS A 24 -33.75 -12.56 40.64
CA HIS A 24 -34.57 -13.05 39.54
C HIS A 24 -35.10 -11.89 38.70
N TYR A 25 -35.14 -12.05 37.38
CA TYR A 25 -36.22 -11.63 36.48
C TYR A 25 -36.00 -12.31 35.09
N PRO A 26 -37.03 -12.45 34.24
CA PRO A 26 -37.48 -13.75 33.74
C PRO A 26 -37.05 -14.04 32.29
N ALA A 27 -37.12 -15.32 31.93
CA ALA A 27 -36.85 -15.82 30.59
C ALA A 27 -37.87 -15.31 29.56
N PRO A 28 -37.46 -14.95 28.33
CA PRO A 28 -38.38 -14.79 27.23
C PRO A 28 -38.75 -16.12 26.58
N SER A 29 -40.01 -16.14 26.16
CA SER A 29 -40.83 -17.21 25.64
C SER A 29 -40.35 -17.82 24.31
N HIS A 30 -40.67 -19.11 24.18
CA HIS A 30 -40.60 -19.90 22.95
C HIS A 30 -41.29 -19.23 21.76
N VAL A 31 -40.61 -19.22 20.61
CA VAL A 31 -41.21 -19.01 19.27
C VAL A 31 -40.76 -20.16 18.35
N PRO A 32 -41.63 -20.69 17.45
CA PRO A 32 -41.48 -22.02 16.87
C PRO A 32 -40.45 -22.10 15.72
N ARG A 33 -39.85 -23.28 15.57
CA ARG A 33 -39.05 -23.70 14.43
C ARG A 33 -39.90 -23.77 13.16
N HIS A 34 -39.57 -22.99 12.14
CA HIS A 34 -39.94 -23.29 10.76
C HIS A 34 -38.70 -23.45 9.87
N SER A 35 -38.61 -24.66 9.33
CA SER A 35 -37.63 -25.13 8.36
C SER A 35 -37.92 -24.55 6.96
N ARG A 36 -36.95 -23.87 6.36
CA ARG A 36 -36.83 -23.78 4.89
C ARG A 36 -35.36 -23.81 4.47
N ARG A 37 -34.88 -25.02 4.16
CA ARG A 37 -33.64 -25.27 3.41
C ARG A 37 -33.79 -24.63 2.02
N ARG A 38 -33.12 -23.50 1.76
CA ARG A 38 -32.87 -23.03 0.39
C ARG A 38 -31.57 -23.66 -0.10
N ARG A 39 -31.68 -24.57 -1.08
CA ARG A 39 -30.54 -25.08 -1.86
C ARG A 39 -29.92 -23.89 -2.60
N ARG A 40 -28.65 -23.56 -2.33
CA ARG A 40 -27.85 -22.71 -3.24
C ARG A 40 -27.48 -23.55 -4.45
N ALA A 41 -27.87 -23.09 -5.63
CA ALA A 41 -27.42 -23.67 -6.89
C ALA A 41 -25.91 -23.40 -7.05
N VAL A 42 -25.13 -24.45 -7.24
CA VAL A 42 -23.73 -24.38 -7.66
C VAL A 42 -23.76 -24.20 -9.18
N VAL A 43 -23.42 -23.01 -9.66
CA VAL A 43 -23.20 -22.76 -11.09
C VAL A 43 -21.76 -23.10 -11.39
N SER A 44 -21.56 -24.20 -12.11
CA SER A 44 -20.27 -24.59 -12.69
C SER A 44 -19.96 -23.66 -13.88
N LEU A 45 -18.93 -22.82 -13.73
CA LEU A 45 -18.42 -21.99 -14.82
C LEU A 45 -17.40 -22.81 -15.62
N ARG A 46 -17.70 -23.05 -16.89
CA ARG A 46 -16.74 -23.58 -17.86
C ARG A 46 -15.62 -22.56 -18.10
N PRO A 47 -14.36 -23.00 -18.29
CA PRO A 47 -13.27 -22.08 -18.61
C PRO A 47 -13.48 -21.52 -20.03
N MET A 48 -13.55 -20.19 -20.15
CA MET A 48 -13.43 -19.50 -21.43
C MET A 48 -11.96 -19.25 -21.74
N ALA A 49 -11.64 -19.30 -23.04
CA ALA A 49 -10.29 -19.29 -23.58
C ALA A 49 -9.45 -18.10 -23.07
N SER A 50 -8.20 -18.43 -22.75
CA SER A 50 -7.09 -17.53 -22.41
C SER A 50 -7.01 -16.33 -23.35
N SER A 51 -7.22 -15.13 -22.80
CA SER A 51 -6.80 -13.87 -23.42
C SER A 51 -5.30 -13.93 -23.71
N THR A 52 -4.91 -13.58 -24.93
CA THR A 52 -3.51 -13.46 -25.34
C THR A 52 -2.83 -12.36 -24.54
N ALA A 53 -1.86 -12.75 -23.71
CA ALA A 53 -0.96 -11.82 -23.02
C ALA A 53 -0.32 -10.86 -24.04
N GLN A 54 -0.44 -9.55 -23.80
CA GLN A 54 0.32 -8.54 -24.53
C GLN A 54 1.83 -8.80 -24.35
N ALA A 55 2.58 -8.66 -25.45
CA ALA A 55 4.03 -8.74 -25.45
C ALA A 55 4.65 -7.69 -24.50
N PRO A 56 5.80 -7.97 -23.87
CA PRO A 56 6.42 -7.05 -22.91
C PRO A 56 6.75 -5.71 -23.59
N ALA A 57 6.15 -4.63 -23.10
CA ALA A 57 6.52 -3.29 -23.51
C ALA A 57 7.92 -3.01 -22.95
N THR A 58 8.91 -2.87 -23.83
CA THR A 58 10.22 -2.37 -23.43
C THR A 58 10.07 -0.94 -22.94
N ALA A 59 10.63 -0.65 -21.76
CA ALA A 59 10.59 0.68 -21.18
C ALA A 59 11.17 1.70 -22.18
N PRO A 60 10.53 2.86 -22.41
CA PRO A 60 11.11 3.89 -23.25
C PRO A 60 12.49 4.33 -22.69
N PRO A 61 13.48 4.62 -23.55
CA PRO A 61 14.80 5.07 -23.11
C PRO A 61 14.71 6.29 -22.18
N GLY A 62 15.42 6.27 -21.05
CA GLY A 62 15.42 7.37 -20.09
C GLY A 62 14.29 7.35 -19.05
N LEU A 63 13.39 6.35 -19.07
CA LEU A 63 12.27 6.29 -18.12
C LEU A 63 12.75 6.14 -16.67
N LYS A 64 13.70 5.23 -16.43
CA LYS A 64 14.24 4.97 -15.08
C LYS A 64 14.96 6.20 -14.54
N GLU A 65 15.78 6.82 -15.37
CA GLU A 65 16.51 8.05 -15.06
C GLU A 65 15.55 9.22 -14.81
N GLY A 66 14.46 9.30 -15.59
CA GLY A 66 13.40 10.30 -15.40
C GLY A 66 12.65 10.13 -14.08
N ILE A 67 12.31 8.89 -13.71
CA ILE A 67 11.68 8.57 -12.42
C ILE A 67 12.63 8.93 -11.27
N ALA A 68 13.88 8.47 -11.31
CA ALA A 68 14.88 8.77 -10.28
C ALA A 68 15.10 10.29 -10.14
N GLY A 69 15.27 11.00 -11.25
CA GLY A 69 15.46 12.45 -11.26
C GLY A 69 14.26 13.23 -10.70
N LEU A 70 13.03 12.80 -10.97
CA LEU A 70 11.83 13.41 -10.38
C LEU A 70 11.87 13.29 -8.85
N TYR A 71 12.22 12.13 -8.31
CA TYR A 71 12.28 11.92 -6.87
C TYR A 71 13.47 12.62 -6.22
N ASP A 72 14.65 12.60 -6.85
CA ASP A 72 15.83 13.32 -6.34
C ASP A 72 15.57 14.82 -6.22
N GLU A 73 14.88 15.41 -7.21
CA GLU A 73 14.53 16.84 -7.20
C GLU A 73 13.41 17.20 -6.21
N SER A 74 12.53 16.27 -5.85
CA SER A 74 11.28 16.57 -5.14
C SER A 74 11.15 15.97 -3.74
N SER A 75 11.99 14.99 -3.35
CA SER A 75 11.85 14.26 -2.08
C SER A 75 11.88 15.17 -0.83
N GLY A 76 12.73 16.21 -0.82
CA GLY A 76 12.77 17.15 0.31
C GLY A 76 11.50 18.00 0.46
N LEU A 77 10.81 18.28 -0.66
CA LEU A 77 9.51 18.95 -0.64
C LEU A 77 8.41 17.98 -0.19
N TRP A 78 8.43 16.75 -0.72
CA TRP A 78 7.46 15.73 -0.36
C TRP A 78 7.56 15.31 1.10
N GLU A 79 8.76 15.23 1.69
CA GLU A 79 8.95 14.98 3.12
C GLU A 79 8.25 16.04 3.99
N ASN A 80 8.33 17.31 3.59
CA ASN A 80 7.68 18.41 4.31
C ASN A 80 6.14 18.36 4.20
N ILE A 81 5.59 17.78 3.13
CA ILE A 81 4.15 17.73 2.86
C ILE A 81 3.52 16.43 3.40
N TRP A 82 4.17 15.29 3.19
CA TRP A 82 3.65 13.95 3.46
C TRP A 82 4.28 13.28 4.69
N GLY A 83 5.39 13.81 5.21
CA GLY A 83 6.13 13.20 6.31
C GLY A 83 6.88 11.94 5.86
N ASP A 84 6.97 10.96 6.76
CA ASP A 84 7.78 9.74 6.59
C ASP A 84 7.22 8.77 5.54
N HIS A 85 5.93 8.83 5.23
CA HIS A 85 5.22 7.92 4.34
C HIS A 85 4.89 8.63 3.02
N MET A 86 5.31 8.04 1.89
CA MET A 86 5.08 8.60 0.55
C MET A 86 3.96 7.85 -0.19
N HIS A 87 2.82 7.69 0.46
CA HIS A 87 1.63 7.04 -0.10
C HIS A 87 0.36 7.65 0.50
N HIS A 88 -0.78 7.39 -0.13
CA HIS A 88 -2.09 7.82 0.30
C HIS A 88 -2.50 7.16 1.62
N GLY A 89 -3.37 7.86 2.35
CA GLY A 89 -4.00 7.34 3.55
C GLY A 89 -5.30 6.59 3.26
N PHE A 90 -5.67 5.68 4.14
CA PHE A 90 -6.94 4.97 4.11
C PHE A 90 -7.95 5.66 5.03
N TYR A 91 -9.06 6.12 4.45
CA TYR A 91 -10.13 6.83 5.15
C TYR A 91 -11.42 6.01 5.13
N ASP A 92 -12.25 6.17 6.17
CA ASP A 92 -13.63 5.71 6.10
C ASP A 92 -14.43 6.66 5.21
N SER A 93 -15.38 6.11 4.45
CA SER A 93 -16.12 6.82 3.40
C SER A 93 -16.95 8.03 3.88
N SER A 94 -16.98 8.31 5.18
CA SER A 94 -17.74 9.39 5.81
C SER A 94 -16.92 10.50 6.48
N GLU A 95 -15.59 10.39 6.55
CA GLU A 95 -14.76 11.36 7.30
C GLU A 95 -14.05 12.39 6.41
N ALA A 96 -14.12 13.67 6.80
CA ALA A 96 -13.38 14.74 6.15
C ALA A 96 -11.93 14.77 6.65
N ALA A 97 -10.95 14.64 5.74
CA ALA A 97 -9.54 14.55 6.10
C ALA A 97 -8.94 15.89 6.57
N SER A 98 -8.34 15.92 7.77
CA SER A 98 -7.37 16.96 8.19
C SER A 98 -5.92 16.49 8.00
N MET A 99 -4.95 17.40 8.09
CA MET A 99 -3.51 17.05 8.01
C MET A 99 -3.04 16.17 9.18
N ALA A 100 -3.60 16.36 10.39
CA ALA A 100 -3.32 15.49 11.53
C ALA A 100 -3.89 14.07 11.31
N ASP A 101 -4.98 13.97 10.55
CA ASP A 101 -5.58 12.70 10.14
C ASP A 101 -4.77 12.03 9.03
N HIS A 102 -4.00 12.77 8.23
CA HIS A 102 -3.27 12.19 7.11
C HIS A 102 -2.21 11.17 7.52
N ARG A 103 -1.34 11.50 8.49
CA ARG A 103 -0.35 10.52 9.00
C ARG A 103 -1.01 9.29 9.61
N ARG A 104 -2.11 9.48 10.33
CA ARG A 104 -2.92 8.39 10.89
C ARG A 104 -3.53 7.53 9.79
N ALA A 105 -4.06 8.16 8.74
CA ALA A 105 -4.62 7.47 7.59
C ALA A 105 -3.56 6.70 6.79
N GLN A 106 -2.32 7.21 6.68
CA GLN A 106 -1.20 6.48 6.08
C GLN A 106 -0.83 5.25 6.90
N ILE A 107 -0.70 5.38 8.23
CA ILE A 107 -0.49 4.22 9.10
C ILE A 107 -1.66 3.23 8.96
N ARG A 108 -2.90 3.74 8.90
CA ARG A 108 -4.08 2.91 8.69
C ARG A 108 -4.03 2.17 7.35
N MET A 109 -3.57 2.80 6.27
CA MET A 109 -3.37 2.11 4.98
C MET A 109 -2.46 0.89 5.13
N ILE A 110 -1.38 1.01 5.91
CA ILE A 110 -0.47 -0.10 6.19
C ILE A 110 -1.22 -1.20 6.96
N GLU A 111 -1.92 -0.86 8.03
CA GLU A 111 -2.66 -1.82 8.86
C GLU A 111 -3.78 -2.53 8.09
N GLU A 112 -4.58 -1.81 7.30
CA GLU A 112 -5.65 -2.38 6.49
C GLU A 112 -5.09 -3.31 5.40
N ALA A 113 -3.92 -3.00 4.82
CA ALA A 113 -3.26 -3.87 3.85
C ALA A 113 -2.74 -5.16 4.48
N LEU A 114 -2.13 -5.07 5.67
CA LEU A 114 -1.71 -6.25 6.44
C LEU A 114 -2.92 -7.13 6.82
N ALA A 115 -4.00 -6.51 7.31
CA ALA A 115 -5.23 -7.20 7.68
C ALA A 115 -5.91 -7.87 6.47
N PHE A 116 -6.01 -7.17 5.34
CA PHE A 116 -6.58 -7.71 4.10
C PHE A 116 -5.77 -8.91 3.57
N ALA A 117 -4.45 -8.85 3.69
CA ALA A 117 -3.56 -9.96 3.36
C ALA A 117 -3.66 -11.14 4.34
N GLY A 118 -4.21 -10.92 5.54
CA GLY A 118 -4.24 -11.91 6.61
C GLY A 118 -2.89 -12.10 7.30
N VAL A 119 -2.02 -11.09 7.27
CA VAL A 119 -0.77 -11.10 8.04
C VAL A 119 -1.12 -10.98 9.53
N PRO A 120 -0.63 -11.88 10.40
CA PRO A 120 -0.94 -11.84 11.81
C PRO A 120 -0.57 -10.51 12.48
N ALA A 121 -1.31 -10.18 13.53
CA ALA A 121 -0.95 -9.10 14.43
C ALA A 121 0.35 -9.45 15.20
N SER A 122 0.99 -8.44 15.75
CA SER A 122 2.31 -8.56 16.41
C SER A 122 2.28 -9.33 17.74
N ASP A 123 1.10 -9.68 18.25
CA ASP A 123 0.89 -10.44 19.47
C ASP A 123 1.01 -11.96 19.30
N ASP A 124 1.24 -12.44 18.07
CA ASP A 124 1.61 -13.81 17.75
C ASP A 124 3.03 -13.88 17.15
N PRO A 125 4.09 -13.83 17.97
CA PRO A 125 5.46 -13.73 17.48
C PRO A 125 5.92 -14.94 16.65
N GLU A 126 5.28 -16.11 16.77
CA GLU A 126 5.67 -17.29 16.01
C GLU A 126 5.21 -17.23 14.56
N ASN A 127 4.11 -16.52 14.28
CA ASN A 127 3.51 -16.44 12.94
C ASN A 127 3.69 -15.07 12.26
N THR A 128 4.52 -14.19 12.82
CA THR A 128 4.81 -12.87 12.24
C THR A 128 6.01 -12.90 11.29
N PRO A 129 6.00 -12.07 10.22
CA PRO A 129 7.13 -11.95 9.30
C PRO A 129 8.43 -11.60 10.03
N LYS A 130 9.54 -12.27 9.70
CA LYS A 130 10.88 -12.00 10.23
C LYS A 130 11.76 -11.28 9.23
N THR A 131 11.57 -11.55 7.94
CA THR A 131 12.24 -10.85 6.85
C THR A 131 11.22 -10.18 5.93
N ILE A 132 11.44 -8.90 5.65
CA ILE A 132 10.55 -8.07 4.85
C ILE A 132 11.35 -7.38 3.76
N VAL A 133 10.83 -7.37 2.53
CA VAL A 133 11.32 -6.48 1.47
C VAL A 133 10.27 -5.44 1.10
N ASP A 134 10.67 -4.17 1.08
CA ASP A 134 9.84 -3.03 0.69
C ASP A 134 10.30 -2.53 -0.70
N VAL A 135 9.51 -2.86 -1.72
CA VAL A 135 9.84 -2.64 -3.14
C VAL A 135 9.25 -1.32 -3.60
N GLY A 136 10.12 -0.34 -3.86
CA GLY A 136 9.74 1.05 -4.05
C GLY A 136 9.56 1.77 -2.71
N CYS A 137 10.53 1.60 -1.79
CA CYS A 137 10.40 1.98 -0.38
C CYS A 137 10.38 3.50 -0.10
N GLY A 138 10.70 4.33 -1.09
CA GLY A 138 10.84 5.77 -0.89
C GLY A 138 11.89 6.08 0.20
N ILE A 139 11.56 6.98 1.12
CA ILE A 139 12.38 7.27 2.30
C ILE A 139 12.17 6.27 3.46
N GLY A 140 11.50 5.14 3.23
CA GLY A 140 11.42 4.00 4.16
C GLY A 140 10.45 4.14 5.33
N GLY A 141 9.40 4.95 5.22
CA GLY A 141 8.37 5.07 6.27
C GLY A 141 7.70 3.75 6.60
N SER A 142 7.22 3.04 5.57
CA SER A 142 6.63 1.71 5.70
C SER A 142 7.65 0.69 6.20
N SER A 143 8.88 0.73 5.68
CA SER A 143 9.97 -0.15 6.12
C SER A 143 10.24 -0.04 7.63
N ARG A 144 10.36 1.20 8.15
CA ARG A 144 10.56 1.44 9.60
C ARG A 144 9.35 1.05 10.43
N TYR A 145 8.14 1.30 9.93
CA TYR A 145 6.91 0.93 10.61
C TYR A 145 6.79 -0.58 10.78
N LEU A 146 6.97 -1.33 9.68
CA LEU A 146 6.89 -2.79 9.65
C LEU A 146 7.98 -3.44 10.50
N ALA A 147 9.22 -2.95 10.43
CA ALA A 147 10.32 -3.42 11.27
C ALA A 147 9.98 -3.29 12.76
N LYS A 148 9.51 -2.11 13.19
CA LYS A 148 9.08 -1.87 14.59
C LYS A 148 7.90 -2.74 15.01
N LYS A 149 6.90 -2.89 14.15
CA LYS A 149 5.68 -3.66 14.44
C LYS A 149 5.99 -5.13 14.71
N TYR A 150 6.86 -5.72 13.90
CA TYR A 150 7.12 -7.17 13.93
C TYR A 150 8.45 -7.56 14.57
N GLY A 151 9.33 -6.59 14.88
CA GLY A 151 10.72 -6.87 15.25
C GLY A 151 11.47 -7.56 14.10
N ALA A 152 11.17 -7.18 12.86
CA ALA A 152 11.61 -7.85 11.65
C ALA A 152 12.79 -7.12 10.99
N GLN A 153 13.61 -7.87 10.25
CA GLN A 153 14.60 -7.28 9.34
C GLN A 153 13.89 -6.81 8.08
N CYS A 154 13.96 -5.51 7.80
CA CYS A 154 13.36 -4.91 6.62
C CYS A 154 14.43 -4.35 5.68
N THR A 155 14.42 -4.84 4.44
CA THR A 155 15.25 -4.29 3.36
C THR A 155 14.37 -3.51 2.40
N GLY A 156 14.66 -2.24 2.16
CA GLY A 156 13.96 -1.45 1.16
C GLY A 156 14.79 -1.23 -0.10
N ILE A 157 14.13 -1.23 -1.26
CA ILE A 157 14.76 -0.86 -2.54
C ILE A 157 14.04 0.32 -3.20
N THR A 158 14.82 1.26 -3.72
CA THR A 158 14.35 2.42 -4.50
C THR A 158 15.33 2.70 -5.66
N LEU A 159 14.88 3.39 -6.71
CA LEU A 159 15.77 3.86 -7.77
C LEU A 159 16.52 5.16 -7.38
N SER A 160 16.08 5.86 -6.33
CA SER A 160 16.65 7.15 -5.91
C SER A 160 17.73 6.97 -4.83
N PRO A 161 18.99 7.33 -5.10
CA PRO A 161 20.05 7.36 -4.09
C PRO A 161 19.75 8.32 -2.95
N VAL A 162 19.13 9.47 -3.24
CA VAL A 162 18.76 10.49 -2.24
C VAL A 162 17.75 9.92 -1.24
N GLN A 163 16.76 9.16 -1.72
CA GLN A 163 15.78 8.51 -0.86
C GLN A 163 16.39 7.42 0.02
N ALA A 164 17.27 6.58 -0.56
CA ALA A 164 17.96 5.54 0.19
C ALA A 164 18.83 6.14 1.30
N GLU A 165 19.63 7.17 0.99
CA GLU A 165 20.46 7.88 1.96
C GLU A 165 19.60 8.51 3.07
N ARG A 166 18.56 9.26 2.70
CA ARG A 166 17.66 9.93 3.65
C ARG A 166 16.97 8.92 4.56
N GLY A 167 16.45 7.84 4.00
CA GLY A 167 15.72 6.83 4.77
C GLY A 167 16.61 6.02 5.71
N ASN A 168 17.88 5.75 5.33
CA ASN A 168 18.87 5.17 6.24
C ASN A 168 19.23 6.12 7.39
N ALA A 169 19.40 7.43 7.11
CA ALA A 169 19.62 8.43 8.16
C ALA A 169 18.44 8.51 9.14
N LEU A 170 17.20 8.44 8.63
CA LEU A 170 15.99 8.39 9.45
C LEU A 170 15.89 7.10 10.27
N ALA A 171 16.27 5.94 9.70
CA ALA A 171 16.35 4.69 10.44
C ALA A 171 17.34 4.78 11.61
N GLY A 172 18.54 5.33 11.37
CA GLY A 172 19.54 5.55 12.41
C GLY A 172 19.08 6.50 13.51
N ALA A 173 18.46 7.62 13.14
CA ALA A 173 17.89 8.57 14.11
C ALA A 173 16.79 7.95 14.98
N GLN A 174 16.15 6.87 14.52
CA GLN A 174 15.12 6.13 15.26
C GLN A 174 15.65 4.87 15.96
N GLY A 175 16.98 4.64 15.95
CA GLY A 175 17.60 3.46 16.56
C GLY A 175 17.30 2.15 15.83
N LEU A 176 17.01 2.21 14.52
CA LEU A 176 16.63 1.07 13.70
C LEU A 176 17.71 0.64 12.70
N SER A 177 18.93 1.15 12.79
CA SER A 177 20.01 0.83 11.83
C SER A 177 20.27 -0.68 11.71
N ASP A 178 20.07 -1.44 12.78
CA ASP A 178 20.28 -2.90 12.78
C ASP A 178 19.12 -3.69 12.15
N GLN A 179 17.95 -3.05 11.99
CA GLN A 179 16.72 -3.67 11.49
C GLN A 179 16.32 -3.20 10.09
N VAL A 180 16.67 -1.98 9.70
CA VAL A 180 16.23 -1.36 8.45
C VAL A 180 17.43 -0.97 7.61
N THR A 181 17.51 -1.51 6.40
CA THR A 181 18.50 -1.12 5.39
C THR A 181 17.80 -0.75 4.10
N LEU A 182 18.06 0.44 3.57
CA LEU A 182 17.56 0.88 2.26
C LEU A 182 18.70 0.97 1.26
N GLN A 183 18.48 0.48 0.04
CA GLN A 183 19.50 0.50 -1.01
C GLN A 183 18.94 0.89 -2.38
N VAL A 184 19.83 1.32 -3.26
CA VAL A 184 19.48 1.60 -4.65
C VAL A 184 19.43 0.30 -5.43
N ALA A 185 18.26 -0.06 -5.95
CA ALA A 185 18.09 -1.25 -6.79
C ALA A 185 16.84 -1.16 -7.66
N ASP A 186 16.85 -1.92 -8.76
CA ASP A 186 15.71 -2.02 -9.68
C ASP A 186 14.75 -3.13 -9.20
N ALA A 187 13.47 -2.77 -9.06
CA ALA A 187 12.42 -3.71 -8.69
C ALA A 187 12.19 -4.83 -9.74
N LEU A 188 12.59 -4.60 -10.99
CA LEU A 188 12.53 -5.59 -12.06
C LEU A 188 13.74 -6.54 -12.05
N GLU A 189 14.80 -6.23 -11.31
CA GLU A 189 16.04 -7.01 -11.24
C GLU A 189 16.58 -6.94 -9.81
N GLN A 190 15.87 -7.58 -8.88
CA GLN A 190 16.13 -7.38 -7.45
C GLN A 190 17.41 -8.13 -7.04
N PRO A 191 18.31 -7.48 -6.26
CA PRO A 191 19.62 -8.03 -5.89
C PRO A 191 19.54 -9.01 -4.72
N PHE A 192 18.51 -9.87 -4.72
CA PHE A 192 18.19 -10.79 -3.64
C PHE A 192 18.10 -12.22 -4.16
N PRO A 193 18.54 -13.23 -3.40
CA PRO A 193 18.26 -14.63 -3.70
C PRO A 193 16.76 -14.95 -3.70
N ASP A 194 16.42 -16.06 -4.34
CA ASP A 194 15.09 -16.63 -4.33
C ASP A 194 14.69 -17.04 -2.91
N GLY A 195 13.41 -16.84 -2.56
CA GLY A 195 12.89 -17.43 -1.32
C GLY A 195 13.29 -16.73 -0.02
N GLN A 196 13.75 -15.49 -0.06
CA GLN A 196 14.37 -14.82 1.11
C GLN A 196 13.36 -14.18 2.08
N PHE A 197 12.24 -13.66 1.59
CA PHE A 197 11.39 -12.75 2.38
C PHE A 197 10.03 -13.35 2.76
N ASP A 198 9.70 -13.34 4.04
CA ASP A 198 8.39 -13.76 4.56
C ASP A 198 7.26 -12.83 4.12
N LEU A 199 7.57 -11.53 3.98
CA LEU A 199 6.66 -10.52 3.48
C LEU A 199 7.32 -9.68 2.38
N VAL A 200 6.72 -9.68 1.20
CA VAL A 200 7.06 -8.83 0.07
C VAL A 200 6.03 -7.71 -0.03
N TRP A 201 6.48 -6.49 0.15
CA TRP A 201 5.64 -5.30 0.28
C TRP A 201 5.90 -4.33 -0.87
N SER A 202 4.85 -3.89 -1.55
CA SER A 202 4.90 -2.82 -2.55
C SER A 202 3.69 -1.91 -2.32
N MET A 203 3.96 -0.66 -1.96
CA MET A 203 2.94 0.35 -1.64
C MET A 203 3.13 1.56 -2.54
N GLU A 204 2.19 1.75 -3.48
CA GLU A 204 2.22 2.82 -4.49
C GLU A 204 3.52 2.87 -5.29
N SER A 205 3.97 1.69 -5.73
CA SER A 205 5.14 1.57 -6.60
C SER A 205 4.87 0.77 -7.88
N GLY A 206 3.83 -0.07 -7.90
CA GLY A 206 3.50 -0.95 -9.03
C GLY A 206 3.20 -0.19 -10.33
N GLU A 207 2.60 0.99 -10.24
CA GLU A 207 2.25 1.86 -11.36
C GLU A 207 3.48 2.36 -12.13
N HIS A 208 4.64 2.43 -11.46
CA HIS A 208 5.91 2.86 -12.06
C HIS A 208 6.59 1.74 -12.88
N MET A 209 6.10 0.49 -12.79
CA MET A 209 6.75 -0.68 -13.40
C MET A 209 6.34 -0.85 -14.87
N PRO A 210 7.23 -0.67 -15.87
CA PRO A 210 6.85 -0.81 -17.28
C PRO A 210 6.51 -2.25 -17.66
N ASP A 211 7.23 -3.22 -17.09
CA ASP A 211 6.94 -4.65 -17.26
C ASP A 211 6.29 -5.20 -15.99
N LYS A 212 4.96 -5.20 -15.98
CA LYS A 212 4.14 -5.71 -14.86
C LYS A 212 4.36 -7.21 -14.63
N ARG A 213 4.63 -7.98 -15.68
CA ARG A 213 4.88 -9.42 -15.55
C ARG A 213 6.23 -9.66 -14.88
N LYS A 214 7.31 -9.03 -15.36
CA LYS A 214 8.64 -9.12 -14.74
C LYS A 214 8.62 -8.64 -13.30
N PHE A 215 7.91 -7.55 -13.01
CA PHE A 215 7.72 -7.03 -11.66
C PHE A 215 7.12 -8.09 -10.72
N VAL A 216 5.93 -8.63 -11.04
CA VAL A 216 5.27 -9.62 -10.18
C VAL A 216 6.08 -10.93 -10.12
N SER A 217 6.77 -11.31 -11.20
CA SER A 217 7.70 -12.45 -11.19
C SER A 217 8.84 -12.26 -10.19
N GLU A 218 9.46 -11.08 -10.12
CA GLU A 218 10.51 -10.80 -9.13
C GLU A 218 9.96 -10.81 -7.70
N LEU A 219 8.77 -10.22 -7.46
CA LEU A 219 8.11 -10.31 -6.15
C LEU A 219 7.88 -11.76 -5.73
N ALA A 220 7.38 -12.59 -6.64
CA ALA A 220 7.18 -14.02 -6.42
C ALA A 220 8.50 -14.78 -6.21
N ARG A 221 9.56 -14.41 -6.92
CA ARG A 221 10.88 -15.04 -6.81
C ARG A 221 11.47 -14.83 -5.43
N VAL A 222 11.53 -13.59 -4.96
CA VAL A 222 12.15 -13.23 -3.67
C VAL A 222 11.29 -13.60 -2.46
N ALA A 223 9.98 -13.77 -2.61
CA ALA A 223 9.11 -14.29 -1.55
C ALA A 223 9.55 -15.71 -1.14
N ALA A 224 9.66 -15.95 0.17
CA ALA A 224 9.87 -17.25 0.78
C ALA A 224 8.70 -18.20 0.47
N PRO A 225 8.88 -19.53 0.51
CA PRO A 225 7.76 -20.48 0.43
C PRO A 225 6.72 -20.18 1.51
N GLY A 226 5.45 -20.06 1.13
CA GLY A 226 4.38 -19.61 2.02
C GLY A 226 4.37 -18.10 2.33
N GLY A 227 5.37 -17.34 1.84
CA GLY A 227 5.50 -15.90 2.04
C GLY A 227 4.35 -15.11 1.41
N THR A 228 4.02 -13.99 2.03
CA THR A 228 2.92 -13.12 1.62
C THR A 228 3.43 -12.00 0.72
N ILE A 229 2.70 -11.70 -0.35
CA ILE A 229 2.99 -10.61 -1.28
C ILE A 229 1.83 -9.63 -1.24
N ILE A 230 2.11 -8.35 -1.02
CA ILE A 230 1.14 -7.26 -0.97
C ILE A 230 1.56 -6.20 -2.00
N ILE A 231 0.62 -5.87 -2.89
CA ILE A 231 0.76 -4.82 -3.90
C ILE A 231 -0.40 -3.86 -3.72
N VAL A 232 -0.11 -2.61 -3.40
CA VAL A 232 -1.08 -1.51 -3.44
C VAL A 232 -0.62 -0.57 -4.54
N THR A 233 -1.49 -0.28 -5.51
CA THR A 233 -1.07 0.41 -6.74
C THR A 233 -2.25 1.12 -7.42
N TRP A 234 -1.90 2.10 -8.25
CA TRP A 234 -2.81 2.69 -9.21
C TRP A 234 -2.99 1.77 -10.42
N CYS A 235 -4.24 1.60 -10.84
CA CYS A 235 -4.63 0.84 -12.02
C CYS A 235 -5.65 1.63 -12.84
N HIS A 236 -5.86 1.23 -14.10
CA HIS A 236 -7.11 1.55 -14.77
C HIS A 236 -8.20 0.51 -14.41
N ARG A 237 -9.46 0.81 -14.70
CA ARG A 237 -10.59 -0.11 -14.47
C ARG A 237 -10.41 -1.45 -15.19
N ASN A 238 -11.05 -2.49 -14.68
CA ASN A 238 -11.21 -3.73 -15.44
C ASN A 238 -12.03 -3.48 -16.71
N LEU A 239 -11.73 -4.24 -17.76
CA LEU A 239 -12.56 -4.31 -18.96
C LEU A 239 -13.85 -5.06 -18.64
N ASP A 240 -14.96 -4.61 -19.24
CA ASP A 240 -16.18 -5.39 -19.25
C ASP A 240 -15.98 -6.68 -20.06
N PRO A 241 -16.72 -7.78 -19.80
CA PRO A 241 -16.55 -9.03 -20.53
C PRO A 241 -16.69 -8.93 -22.07
N SER A 242 -17.35 -7.89 -22.57
CA SER A 242 -17.50 -7.59 -24.00
C SER A 242 -16.40 -6.71 -24.58
N GLU A 243 -15.56 -6.11 -23.73
CA GLU A 243 -14.48 -5.20 -24.14
C GLU A 243 -13.17 -5.96 -24.33
N THR A 244 -12.44 -5.65 -25.40
CA THR A 244 -11.08 -6.13 -25.65
C THR A 244 -10.01 -5.07 -25.37
N SER A 245 -10.43 -3.82 -25.18
CA SER A 245 -9.59 -2.66 -24.84
C SER A 245 -10.44 -1.56 -24.20
N LEU A 246 -9.80 -0.62 -23.50
CA LEU A 246 -10.44 0.60 -23.02
C LEU A 246 -10.91 1.46 -24.21
N LYS A 247 -11.89 2.33 -23.96
CA LYS A 247 -12.40 3.23 -24.99
C LYS A 247 -11.33 4.23 -25.42
N PRO A 248 -11.34 4.73 -26.67
CA PRO A 248 -10.33 5.69 -27.14
C PRO A 248 -10.20 6.95 -26.28
N ASP A 249 -11.30 7.46 -25.71
CA ASP A 249 -11.26 8.63 -24.83
C ASP A 249 -10.62 8.32 -23.46
N GLU A 250 -10.83 7.10 -22.95
CA GLU A 250 -10.19 6.60 -21.73
C GLU A 250 -8.68 6.43 -21.92
N LEU A 251 -8.27 5.81 -23.04
CA LEU A 251 -6.86 5.68 -23.40
C LEU A 251 -6.17 7.04 -23.54
N SER A 252 -6.83 8.00 -24.19
CA SER A 252 -6.31 9.36 -24.33
C SER A 252 -6.15 10.07 -22.98
N LEU A 253 -7.11 9.90 -22.06
CA LEU A 253 -7.03 10.45 -20.71
C LEU A 253 -5.89 9.81 -19.91
N LEU A 254 -5.78 8.48 -19.90
CA LEU A 254 -4.70 7.77 -19.22
C LEU A 254 -3.33 8.18 -19.76
N LYS A 255 -3.18 8.25 -21.09
CA LYS A 255 -1.92 8.67 -21.70
C LYS A 255 -1.49 10.06 -21.21
N ARG A 256 -2.42 11.02 -21.14
CA ARG A 256 -2.13 12.37 -20.64
C ARG A 256 -1.71 12.39 -19.17
N ILE A 257 -2.30 11.50 -18.35
CA ILE A 257 -1.92 11.34 -16.94
C ILE A 257 -0.53 10.72 -16.84
N CYS A 258 -0.29 9.59 -17.52
CA CYS A 258 0.97 8.88 -17.50
C CYS A 258 2.14 9.75 -18.01
N ASP A 259 1.95 10.44 -19.14
CA ASP A 259 2.95 11.35 -19.72
C ASP A 259 3.30 12.51 -18.77
N ALA A 260 2.38 12.94 -17.92
CA ALA A 260 2.59 14.05 -16.99
C ALA A 260 3.36 13.62 -15.72
N TYR A 261 3.18 12.38 -15.27
CA TYR A 261 3.89 11.80 -14.11
C TYR A 261 5.13 10.97 -14.47
N TYR A 262 5.49 10.88 -15.77
CA TYR A 262 6.53 9.94 -16.25
C TYR A 262 6.23 8.49 -15.85
N LEU A 263 4.96 8.09 -15.95
CA LEU A 263 4.52 6.72 -15.69
C LEU A 263 4.44 5.92 -17.00
N PRO A 264 4.72 4.61 -16.96
CA PRO A 264 4.36 3.72 -18.05
C PRO A 264 2.83 3.57 -18.14
N ASP A 265 2.37 2.85 -19.16
CA ASP A 265 0.96 2.48 -19.27
C ASP A 265 0.52 1.68 -18.04
N TRP A 266 -0.62 2.06 -17.48
CA TRP A 266 -1.24 1.31 -16.38
C TRP A 266 -1.89 0.05 -16.92
N CYS A 267 -2.02 -0.95 -16.04
CA CYS A 267 -2.84 -2.13 -16.31
C CYS A 267 -4.04 -2.17 -15.37
N SER A 268 -4.92 -3.16 -15.53
CA SER A 268 -6.06 -3.37 -14.65
C SER A 268 -5.73 -4.24 -13.44
N PRO A 269 -6.57 -4.23 -12.38
CA PRO A 269 -6.49 -5.22 -11.31
C PRO A 269 -6.55 -6.65 -11.81
N SER A 270 -7.35 -6.92 -12.84
CA SER A 270 -7.47 -8.26 -13.44
C SER A 270 -6.17 -8.71 -14.10
N ASP A 271 -5.39 -7.80 -14.66
CA ASP A 271 -4.08 -8.12 -15.25
C ASP A 271 -3.09 -8.59 -14.17
N TYR A 272 -3.03 -7.90 -13.04
CA TYR A 272 -2.23 -8.34 -11.88
C TYR A 272 -2.68 -9.73 -11.39
N VAL A 273 -3.99 -9.95 -11.25
CA VAL A 273 -4.55 -11.25 -10.84
C VAL A 273 -4.20 -12.34 -11.85
N ASN A 274 -4.27 -12.06 -13.15
CA ASN A 274 -3.92 -13.01 -14.20
C ASN A 274 -2.43 -13.34 -14.21
N ILE A 275 -1.56 -12.35 -13.99
CA ILE A 275 -0.12 -12.57 -13.83
C ILE A 275 0.15 -13.45 -12.61
N ALA A 276 -0.44 -13.12 -11.44
CA ALA A 276 -0.29 -13.90 -10.23
C ALA A 276 -0.73 -15.37 -10.41
N LYS A 277 -1.89 -15.60 -11.06
CA LYS A 277 -2.37 -16.95 -11.42
C LYS A 277 -1.39 -17.69 -12.34
N SER A 278 -0.82 -17.00 -13.32
CA SER A 278 0.14 -17.62 -14.25
C SER A 278 1.47 -18.01 -13.60
N LEU A 279 1.75 -17.45 -12.41
CA LEU A 279 2.91 -17.78 -11.58
C LEU A 279 2.55 -18.80 -10.48
N SER A 280 1.36 -19.39 -10.54
CA SER A 280 0.85 -20.35 -9.56
C SER A 280 0.83 -19.80 -8.12
N LEU A 281 0.66 -18.48 -7.96
CA LEU A 281 0.46 -17.88 -6.63
C LEU A 281 -0.91 -18.25 -6.08
N GLU A 282 -0.97 -18.44 -4.77
CA GLU A 282 -2.14 -18.89 -4.03
C GLU A 282 -2.81 -17.74 -3.27
N ASP A 283 -4.01 -17.98 -2.75
CA ASP A 283 -4.77 -17.04 -1.92
C ASP A 283 -4.86 -15.61 -2.52
N ILE A 284 -5.07 -15.53 -3.84
CA ILE A 284 -5.12 -14.26 -4.57
C ILE A 284 -6.39 -13.51 -4.21
N LYS A 285 -6.25 -12.35 -3.56
CA LYS A 285 -7.34 -11.44 -3.20
C LYS A 285 -7.10 -10.08 -3.85
N THR A 286 -8.18 -9.36 -4.14
CA THR A 286 -8.11 -7.99 -4.62
C THR A 286 -9.31 -7.18 -4.14
N ALA A 287 -9.11 -5.90 -3.88
CA ALA A 287 -10.17 -4.97 -3.55
C ALA A 287 -9.90 -3.59 -4.17
N ASP A 288 -10.99 -2.92 -4.57
CA ASP A 288 -10.97 -1.53 -5.00
C ASP A 288 -11.11 -0.63 -3.77
N TRP A 289 -10.07 0.16 -3.48
CA TRP A 289 -9.98 1.10 -2.37
C TRP A 289 -10.08 2.55 -2.84
N SER A 290 -10.57 2.78 -4.05
CA SER A 290 -10.74 4.11 -4.64
C SER A 290 -11.54 5.06 -3.74
N GLU A 291 -12.61 4.57 -3.11
CA GLU A 291 -13.44 5.38 -2.20
C GLU A 291 -12.71 5.69 -0.89
N ASN A 292 -11.86 4.79 -0.41
CA ASN A 292 -11.11 4.96 0.83
C ASN A 292 -9.99 5.99 0.70
N VAL A 293 -9.43 6.18 -0.49
CA VAL A 293 -8.42 7.22 -0.73
C VAL A 293 -9.02 8.52 -1.28
N ALA A 294 -10.28 8.51 -1.73
CA ALA A 294 -10.92 9.67 -2.32
C ALA A 294 -10.93 10.93 -1.43
N PRO A 295 -11.12 10.85 -0.09
CA PRO A 295 -11.07 12.00 0.80
C PRO A 295 -9.71 12.73 0.83
N PHE A 296 -8.66 12.10 0.30
CA PHE A 296 -7.35 12.71 0.20
C PHE A 296 -7.27 13.84 -0.84
N TRP A 297 -7.98 13.72 -1.97
CA TRP A 297 -7.87 14.67 -3.07
C TRP A 297 -8.21 16.12 -2.71
N PRO A 298 -9.31 16.42 -1.98
CA PRO A 298 -9.59 17.78 -1.53
C PRO A 298 -8.53 18.34 -0.57
N ALA A 299 -7.92 17.50 0.27
CA ALA A 299 -6.89 17.91 1.21
C ALA A 299 -5.59 18.31 0.48
N VAL A 300 -5.19 17.57 -0.56
CA VAL A 300 -4.06 17.91 -1.44
C VAL A 300 -4.30 19.20 -2.21
N ILE A 301 -5.50 19.36 -2.80
CA ILE A 301 -5.84 20.59 -3.52
C ILE A 301 -5.78 21.78 -2.57
N LYS A 302 -6.31 21.64 -1.35
CA LYS A 302 -6.30 22.69 -0.34
C LYS A 302 -4.89 23.03 0.14
N SER A 303 -4.00 22.03 0.29
CA SER A 303 -2.61 22.24 0.71
C SER A 303 -1.79 22.93 -0.39
N ALA A 304 -1.98 22.55 -1.65
CA ALA A 304 -1.37 23.20 -2.81
C ALA A 304 -1.77 24.68 -2.96
N LEU A 305 -2.98 25.04 -2.55
CA LEU A 305 -3.50 26.41 -2.56
C LEU A 305 -3.08 27.27 -1.35
N THR A 306 -2.38 26.71 -0.36
CA THR A 306 -1.86 27.52 0.76
C THR A 306 -0.70 28.42 0.33
N TRP A 307 -0.48 29.54 1.02
CA TRP A 307 0.64 30.46 0.71
C TRP A 307 1.99 29.75 0.69
N LYS A 308 2.23 28.81 1.63
CA LYS A 308 3.44 27.96 1.63
C LYS A 308 3.50 27.00 0.43
N GLY A 309 2.40 26.33 0.09
CA GLY A 309 2.32 25.44 -1.07
C GLY A 309 2.55 26.18 -2.38
N PHE A 310 1.93 27.35 -2.53
CA PHE A 310 2.09 28.25 -3.67
C PHE A 310 3.51 28.79 -3.80
N THR A 311 4.13 29.30 -2.71
CA THR A 311 5.54 29.76 -2.76
C THR A 311 6.50 28.62 -3.06
N SER A 312 6.22 27.40 -2.57
CA SER A 312 7.05 26.23 -2.84
C SER A 312 6.93 25.74 -4.29
N LEU A 313 5.75 25.89 -4.91
CA LEU A 313 5.53 25.64 -6.34
C LEU A 313 6.25 26.67 -7.23
N LEU A 314 6.27 27.93 -6.82
CA LEU A 314 6.91 29.02 -7.56
C LEU A 314 8.45 28.93 -7.53
N THR A 315 9.03 28.35 -6.49
CA THR A 315 10.49 28.19 -6.35
C THR A 315 11.04 26.96 -7.08
N THR A 316 10.19 26.09 -7.63
CA THR A 316 10.59 24.79 -8.21
C THR A 316 10.15 24.62 -9.67
N GLY A 317 10.62 25.48 -10.57
CA GLY A 317 10.75 25.19 -12.02
C GLY A 317 9.50 24.75 -12.81
N TRP A 318 9.69 24.56 -14.13
CA TRP A 318 8.61 24.25 -15.09
C TRP A 318 7.98 22.86 -14.90
N LYS A 319 8.70 21.91 -14.27
CA LYS A 319 8.23 20.53 -14.04
C LYS A 319 7.08 20.45 -13.02
N THR A 320 7.06 21.31 -12.01
CA THR A 320 6.02 21.32 -10.96
C THR A 320 4.69 21.91 -11.44
N ILE A 321 4.73 22.85 -12.39
CA ILE A 321 3.54 23.39 -13.08
C ILE A 321 2.79 22.27 -13.83
N ARG A 322 3.54 21.30 -14.39
CA ARG A 322 2.96 20.12 -15.07
C ARG A 322 2.21 19.21 -14.09
N GLY A 323 2.72 19.05 -12.86
CA GLY A 323 2.04 18.36 -11.76
C GLY A 323 0.74 19.03 -11.34
N ALA A 324 0.67 20.36 -11.29
CA ALA A 324 -0.58 21.08 -10.99
C ALA A 324 -1.66 20.88 -12.09
N MET A 325 -1.25 20.73 -13.35
CA MET A 325 -2.15 20.46 -14.49
C MET A 325 -2.70 19.03 -14.53
N VAL A 326 -2.09 18.09 -13.79
CA VAL A 326 -2.50 16.68 -13.81
C VAL A 326 -3.62 16.36 -12.82
N MET A 327 -3.76 17.17 -11.75
CA MET A 327 -4.78 16.98 -10.73
C MET A 327 -6.20 16.98 -11.30
N PRO A 328 -6.59 17.91 -12.20
CA PRO A 328 -7.88 17.83 -12.89
C PRO A 328 -8.07 16.54 -13.70
N LEU A 329 -7.01 16.00 -14.30
CA LEU A 329 -7.05 14.76 -15.08
C LEU A 329 -7.25 13.54 -14.18
N MET A 330 -6.55 13.46 -13.04
CA MET A 330 -6.76 12.43 -12.03
C MET A 330 -8.20 12.47 -11.50
N ILE A 331 -8.71 13.65 -11.14
CA ILE A 331 -10.09 13.83 -10.67
C ILE A 331 -11.09 13.39 -11.76
N GLN A 332 -10.84 13.74 -13.02
CA GLN A 332 -11.68 13.32 -14.14
C GLN A 332 -11.68 11.80 -14.31
N GLY A 333 -10.51 11.16 -14.27
CA GLY A 333 -10.38 9.71 -14.36
C GLY A 333 -11.09 8.99 -13.22
N TYR A 334 -10.98 9.52 -12.00
CA TYR A 334 -11.72 9.05 -10.83
C TYR A 334 -13.23 9.15 -10.99
N LYS A 335 -13.74 10.31 -11.39
CA LYS A 335 -15.18 10.53 -11.60
C LYS A 335 -15.76 9.64 -12.69
N LYS A 336 -14.96 9.33 -13.71
CA LYS A 336 -15.33 8.37 -14.77
C LYS A 336 -15.27 6.90 -14.32
N GLY A 337 -14.78 6.62 -13.10
CA GLY A 337 -14.51 5.26 -12.64
C GLY A 337 -13.37 4.57 -13.41
N LEU A 338 -12.59 5.34 -14.18
CA LEU A 338 -11.49 4.84 -15.00
C LEU A 338 -10.24 4.55 -14.16
N ILE A 339 -9.95 5.39 -13.18
CA ILE A 339 -8.79 5.24 -12.29
C ILE A 339 -9.21 4.50 -11.04
N LYS A 340 -8.43 3.48 -10.70
CA LYS A 340 -8.65 2.62 -9.54
C LYS A 340 -7.43 2.68 -8.62
N PHE A 341 -7.68 2.78 -7.32
CA PHE A 341 -6.70 2.52 -6.28
C PHE A 341 -6.96 1.12 -5.74
N THR A 342 -6.01 0.20 -5.86
CA THR A 342 -6.29 -1.22 -5.68
C THR A 342 -5.25 -1.88 -4.81
N ILE A 343 -5.71 -2.75 -3.92
CA ILE A 343 -4.88 -3.75 -3.26
C ILE A 343 -5.00 -5.09 -3.98
N ILE A 344 -3.87 -5.77 -4.12
CA ILE A 344 -3.74 -7.15 -4.57
C ILE A 344 -2.85 -7.87 -3.57
N THR A 345 -3.31 -9.00 -3.04
CA THR A 345 -2.50 -9.84 -2.13
C THR A 345 -2.50 -11.27 -2.64
N CYS A 346 -1.41 -11.97 -2.41
CA CYS A 346 -1.30 -13.40 -2.72
C CYS A 346 -0.21 -14.03 -1.86
N ARG A 347 -0.10 -15.35 -1.91
CA ARG A 347 0.94 -16.12 -1.23
C ARG A 347 1.74 -16.94 -2.22
N LYS A 348 3.04 -17.05 -1.99
CA LYS A 348 3.84 -18.05 -2.68
C LYS A 348 3.46 -19.43 -2.14
N PRO A 349 3.31 -20.45 -3.01
CA PRO A 349 3.08 -21.83 -2.55
C PRO A 349 4.12 -22.25 -1.49
N GLY A 350 3.69 -23.08 -0.56
CA GLY A 350 4.60 -23.71 0.41
C GLY A 350 5.65 -24.59 -0.29
N ALA A 351 6.73 -24.93 0.43
CA ALA A 351 7.63 -25.97 -0.05
C ALA A 351 6.85 -27.30 -0.12
N ALA A 352 6.91 -27.97 -1.27
CA ALA A 352 6.25 -29.25 -1.51
C ALA A 352 6.84 -30.39 -0.66
#